data_AF-A0A174SNX6-F1
#
_entry.id   AF-A0A174SNX6-F1
#
_cell.length_a   1.000
_cell.length_b   1.000
_cell.length_c   1.000
_cell.angle_alpha   90.00
_cell.angle_beta   90.00
_cell.angle_gamma   90.00
#
_symmetry.space_group_name_H-M   'P 1'
#
loop_
_entity.id
_entity.type
_entity.pdbx_description
1 polymer ?
#
loop_
_entity_poly.entity_id
_entity_poly.type
_entity_poly.pdbx_seq_one_letter_code
_entity_poly.pdbx_strand_id
1 'polypeptide(L)' 'MDKDKLRVQLEKRYFNTKGFCNAVCKKLGADGYECVVDNSEDIIVDGERYSLEKWSFNYESPIQEAVFTRVEANR' A
#
# COMPACT_ATOMS: atom_id res chain seq x y z
N MET A 1 -18.69 2.63 2.92
CA MET A 1 -17.38 2.51 2.24
C MET A 1 -16.44 3.41 3.01
N ASP A 2 -15.41 2.85 3.63
CA ASP A 2 -14.25 3.60 4.15
C ASP A 2 -13.62 4.33 2.95
N LYS A 3 -14.07 5.54 2.64
CA LYS A 3 -13.63 6.29 1.45
C LYS A 3 -12.15 6.66 1.52
N ASP A 4 -11.54 6.52 2.69
CA ASP A 4 -10.17 6.91 2.97
C ASP A 4 -9.20 5.72 2.96
N LYS A 5 -9.70 4.50 2.75
CA LYS A 5 -8.85 3.29 2.77
C LYS A 5 -8.54 2.77 1.38
N LEU A 6 -7.25 2.61 1.09
CA LEU A 6 -6.73 1.92 -0.09
C LEU A 6 -6.33 0.50 0.30
N ARG A 7 -6.87 -0.50 -0.40
CA ARG A 7 -6.56 -1.92 -0.15
C ARG A 7 -5.87 -2.52 -1.36
N VAL A 8 -4.73 -3.18 -1.14
CA VAL A 8 -3.93 -3.80 -2.20
C VAL A 8 -3.59 -5.22 -1.80
N GLN A 9 -3.81 -6.17 -2.71
CA GLN A 9 -3.38 -7.56 -2.53
C GLN A 9 -2.14 -7.83 -3.38
N LEU A 10 -1.15 -8.49 -2.76
CA LEU A 10 0.06 -8.96 -3.40
C LEU A 10 0.09 -10.48 -3.37
N GLU A 11 0.47 -11.12 -4.49
CA GLU A 11 0.55 -12.58 -4.61
C GLU A 11 1.87 -13.17 -4.08
N LYS A 12 2.70 -12.36 -3.42
CA LYS A 12 4.00 -12.73 -2.87
C LYS A 12 4.17 -12.16 -1.48
N ARG A 13 4.99 -12.84 -0.67
CA ARG A 13 5.36 -12.39 0.67
C ARG A 13 6.61 -11.52 0.67
N TYR A 14 6.52 -10.41 1.37
CA TYR A 14 7.57 -9.47 1.70
C TYR A 14 7.66 -9.41 3.22
N PHE A 15 8.89 -9.35 3.75
CA PHE A 15 9.14 -9.41 5.20
C PHE A 15 9.68 -8.09 5.78
N ASN A 16 9.90 -7.08 4.94
CA ASN A 16 10.24 -5.73 5.38
C ASN A 16 9.31 -4.71 4.72
N THR A 17 8.97 -3.67 5.47
CA THR A 17 7.93 -2.70 5.10
C THR A 17 8.29 -1.93 3.84
N LYS A 18 9.55 -1.52 3.67
CA LYS A 18 10.02 -0.83 2.46
C LYS A 18 9.85 -1.69 1.19
N GLY A 19 10.27 -2.94 1.24
CA GLY A 19 10.12 -3.90 0.13
C GLY A 19 8.66 -4.20 -0.17
N PHE A 20 7.83 -4.27 0.87
CA PHE A 20 6.38 -4.43 0.75
C PHE A 20 5.73 -3.22 0.07
N CYS A 21 5.99 -1.99 0.53
CA CYS A 21 5.45 -0.77 -0.07
C CYS A 21 5.92 -0.58 -1.53
N ASN A 22 7.17 -0.92 -1.85
CA ASN A 22 7.64 -0.94 -3.23
C ASN A 22 6.83 -1.90 -4.12
N ALA A 23 6.52 -3.09 -3.60
CA ALA A 23 5.70 -4.07 -4.32
C ALA A 23 4.26 -3.60 -4.49
N VAL A 24 3.69 -2.95 -3.48
CA VAL A 24 2.39 -2.26 -3.56
C VAL A 24 2.39 -1.24 -4.70
N CYS A 25 3.35 -0.30 -4.72
CA CYS A 25 3.39 0.71 -5.78
C CYS A 25 3.59 0.10 -7.16
N LYS A 26 4.40 -0.96 -7.28
CA LYS A 26 4.54 -1.67 -8.56
C LYS A 26 3.23 -2.30 -9.03
N LYS A 27 2.43 -2.86 -8.13
CA LYS A 27 1.10 -3.42 -8.45
C LYS A 27 0.13 -2.30 -8.89
N LEU A 28 0.07 -1.21 -8.14
CA LEU A 28 -0.76 -0.05 -8.47
C LEU A 28 -0.36 0.56 -9.82
N GLY A 29 0.94 0.64 -10.12
CA GLY A 29 1.44 1.05 -11.44
C GLY A 29 0.99 0.12 -12.57
N ALA A 30 0.95 -1.19 -12.34
CA ALA A 30 0.41 -2.14 -13.31
C ALA A 30 -1.11 -2.02 -13.49
N ASP A 31 -1.82 -1.49 -12.49
CA ASP A 31 -3.26 -1.20 -12.53
C ASP A 31 -3.58 0.20 -13.09
N GLY A 32 -2.55 0.99 -13.45
CA GLY A 32 -2.68 2.29 -14.13
C GLY A 32 -2.57 3.52 -13.22
N TYR A 33 -2.23 3.35 -11.95
CA TYR A 33 -2.05 4.45 -10.99
C TYR A 33 -0.59 4.96 -10.99
N GLU A 34 -0.39 6.25 -10.75
CA GLU A 34 0.94 6.74 -10.38
C GLU A 34 1.18 6.45 -8.90
N CYS A 35 2.20 5.65 -8.56
CA CYS A 35 2.53 5.37 -7.17
C CYS A 35 4.02 5.49 -6.90
N VAL A 36 4.36 6.24 -5.85
CA VAL A 36 5.72 6.35 -5.32
C VAL A 36 5.73 6.09 -3.82
N VAL A 37 6.83 5.52 -3.33
CA VAL A 37 7.05 5.29 -1.91
C VAL A 37 7.69 6.54 -1.32
N ASP A 38 6.99 7.22 -0.40
CA ASP A 38 7.46 8.44 0.27
C ASP A 38 8.43 8.09 1.42
N ASN A 39 8.09 7.08 2.22
CA ASN A 39 8.95 6.53 3.26
C ASN A 39 8.69 5.02 3.49
N SER A 40 9.15 4.44 4.60
CA SER A 40 8.98 3.00 4.83
C SER A 40 7.52 2.53 4.91
N GLU A 41 6.59 3.42 5.27
CA GLU A 41 5.19 3.11 5.54
C GLU A 41 4.22 3.97 4.73
N ASP A 42 4.69 5.05 4.12
CA ASP A 42 3.85 5.96 3.35
C ASP A 42 4.07 5.81 1.84
N ILE A 43 2.97 5.88 1.10
CA ILE A 43 2.94 5.93 -0.36
C ILE A 43 2.16 7.15 -0.80
N ILE A 44 2.47 7.65 -2.00
CA ILE A 44 1.71 8.68 -2.69
C ILE A 44 1.11 8.02 -3.93
N VAL A 45 -0.22 8.10 -4.07
CA VAL A 45 -0.98 7.54 -5.20
C VAL A 45 -1.75 8.66 -5.86
N ASP A 46 -1.48 8.93 -7.15
CA ASP A 46 -2.09 10.04 -7.92
C ASP A 46 -2.05 11.39 -7.18
N GLY A 47 -0.94 11.67 -6.48
CA GLY A 47 -0.74 12.90 -5.72
C GLY A 47 -1.33 12.89 -4.29
N GLU A 48 -2.04 11.84 -3.90
CA GLU A 48 -2.64 11.70 -2.56
C GLU A 48 -1.77 10.83 -1.65
N ARG A 49 -1.51 11.29 -0.43
CA ARG A 49 -0.68 10.57 0.54
C ARG A 49 -1.51 9.55 1.33
N TYR A 50 -0.96 8.36 1.48
CA TYR A 50 -1.53 7.26 2.23
C TYR A 50 -0.48 6.65 3.16
N SER A 51 -0.85 6.42 4.42
CA SER A 51 -0.01 5.74 5.41
C SER A 51 -0.47 4.31 5.61
N LEU A 52 0.48 3.38 5.71
CA LEU A 52 0.20 1.96 5.94
C LEU A 52 -0.43 1.78 7.34
N GLU A 53 -1.71 1.44 7.38
CA GLU A 53 -2.43 1.15 8.62
C GLU A 53 -2.18 -0.30 9.06
N LYS A 54 -2.22 -1.22 8.09
CA LYS A 54 -2.09 -2.64 8.35
C LYS A 54 -1.49 -3.35 7.15
N TRP A 55 -0.61 -4.29 7.45
CA TRP A 55 -0.27 -5.36 6.52
C TRP A 55 -0.52 -6.70 7.19
N SER A 56 -1.05 -7.65 6.43
CA SER A 56 -1.31 -9.01 6.91
C SER A 56 -1.00 -10.03 5.84
N PHE A 57 -0.70 -11.26 6.25
CA PHE A 57 -0.44 -12.36 5.33
C PHE A 57 -1.25 -13.58 5.75
N ASN A 58 -1.73 -14.31 4.76
CA ASN A 58 -2.32 -15.62 4.99
C ASN A 58 -1.16 -16.62 5.21
N TYR A 59 -1.23 -17.49 6.23
CA TYR A 59 -0.19 -18.50 6.46
C TYR A 59 -0.23 -19.64 5.42
N GLU A 60 -1.41 -19.94 4.87
CA GLU A 60 -1.63 -21.01 3.90
C GLU A 60 -1.41 -20.56 2.45
N SER A 61 -1.35 -19.25 2.19
CA SER A 61 -1.19 -18.68 0.86
C SER A 61 -0.09 -17.62 0.82
N PRO A 62 0.64 -17.45 -0.30
CA PRO A 62 1.62 -16.37 -0.41
C PRO A 62 0.98 -14.97 -0.47
N ILE A 63 -0.36 -14.88 -0.44
CA ILE A 63 -1.10 -13.61 -0.51
C ILE A 63 -0.85 -12.75 0.74
N GLN A 64 -0.55 -11.48 0.49
CA GLN A 64 -0.53 -10.42 1.50
C GLN A 64 -1.53 -9.33 1.14
N GLU A 65 -2.13 -8.74 2.18
CA GLU A 65 -3.01 -7.58 2.05
C GLU A 65 -2.34 -6.38 2.72
N ALA A 66 -2.32 -5.26 1.99
CA ALA A 66 -2.01 -3.94 2.50
C ALA A 66 -3.30 -3.13 2.66
N VAL A 67 -3.44 -2.45 3.79
CA VAL A 67 -4.48 -1.45 4.03
C VAL A 67 -3.76 -0.15 4.35
N PHE A 68 -3.97 0.85 3.51
CA PHE A 68 -3.49 2.21 3.75
C PHE A 68 -4.65 3.14 4.04
N THR A 69 -4.39 4.17 4.82
CA THR A 69 -5.36 5.21 5.16
C THR A 69 -4.84 6.56 4.68
N ARG A 70 -5.70 7.33 4.01
CA ARG A 70 -5.36 8.64 3.47
C ARG A 70 -4.94 9.57 4.60
N VAL A 71 -3.86 10.30 4.39
CA VAL A 71 -3.39 11.33 5.31
C VAL A 71 -3.96 12.66 4.84
N GLU A 72 -4.90 13.22 5.59
CA GLU A 72 -5.36 14.59 5.33
C GLU A 72 -4.23 15.57 5.64
N ALA A 73 -3.91 16.44 4.69
CA ALA A 73 -3.07 17.60 4.99
C ALA A 73 -3.89 18.53 5.89
N ASN A 74 -3.51 18.66 7.16
CA ASN A 74 -4.07 19.69 8.05
C ASN A 74 -3.94 21.05 7.36
N ARG A 75 -5.08 21.64 7.02
CA ARG A 75 -5.20 22.95 6.39
C ARG A 75 -5.05 24.08 7.40
#